data_AF-A0A258SR32-F1
#
_entry.id   AF-A0A258SR32-F1
#
_cell.length_a   1.000
_cell.length_b   1.000
_cell.length_c   1.000
_cell.angle_alpha   90.00
_cell.angle_beta   90.00
_cell.angle_gamma   90.00
#
_symmetry.space_group_name_H-M   'P 1'
#
loop_
_entity.id
_entity.type
_entity.pdbx_description
1 polymer ?
#
loop_
_entity_poly.entity_id
_entity_poly.type
_entity_poly.pdbx_seq_one_letter_code
_entity_poly.pdbx_strand_id
1 'polypeptide(L)'
;MERLQAIQDWAARQLGGDSLDIAPASADASFRRYFRVTAKGRDYIVMDAPPAHEDCRPFIAVARLFDEAGVHVPQVLAQDLQQGFLLLTDLGNATYLSALNEAALNQG
;
A
#
# COMPACT_ATOMS: atom_id res chain seq x y z
N MET A 1 -17.85 2.76 7.96
CA MET A 1 -18.12 3.38 6.65
C MET A 1 -17.33 4.67 6.45
N GLU A 2 -17.27 5.59 7.42
CA GLU A 2 -16.57 6.88 7.27
C GLU A 2 -15.09 6.77 6.81
N ARG A 3 -14.29 5.86 7.38
CA ARG A 3 -12.88 5.72 6.95
C ARG A 3 -12.72 5.29 5.50
N LEU A 4 -13.57 4.38 5.00
CA LEU A 4 -13.45 3.92 3.61
C LEU A 4 -13.77 5.05 2.63
N GLN A 5 -14.77 5.88 2.95
CA GLN A 5 -15.06 7.08 2.16
C GLN A 5 -13.90 8.08 2.21
N ALA A 6 -13.33 8.33 3.39
CA ALA A 6 -12.16 9.22 3.52
C ALA A 6 -10.96 8.71 2.71
N ILE A 7 -10.74 7.40 2.67
CA ILE A 7 -9.72 6.76 1.82
C ILE A 7 -10.02 6.98 0.34
N GLN A 8 -11.26 6.75 -0.10
CA GLN A 8 -11.68 6.98 -1.48
C GLN A 8 -11.45 8.43 -1.91
N ASP A 9 -11.94 9.39 -1.13
CA ASP A 9 -11.84 10.82 -1.42
C ASP A 9 -10.39 11.31 -1.41
N TRP A 10 -9.58 10.78 -0.49
CA TRP A 10 -8.17 11.12 -0.41
C TRP A 10 -7.39 10.52 -1.59
N ALA A 11 -7.58 9.24 -1.90
CA ALA A 11 -6.91 8.57 -3.01
C ALA A 11 -7.29 9.20 -4.36
N ALA A 12 -8.56 9.57 -4.56
CA ALA A 12 -9.05 10.22 -5.77
C ALA A 12 -8.31 11.55 -6.03
N ARG A 13 -8.08 12.34 -4.96
CA ARG A 13 -7.30 13.58 -5.03
C ARG A 13 -5.83 13.34 -5.36
N GLN A 14 -5.21 12.29 -4.82
CA GLN A 14 -3.80 11.99 -5.11
C GLN A 14 -3.58 11.45 -6.54
N LEU A 15 -4.51 10.63 -7.03
CA LEU A 15 -4.36 9.91 -8.31
C LEU A 15 -5.03 10.64 -9.50
N GLY A 16 -5.82 11.69 -9.20
CA GLY A 16 -6.50 12.53 -10.18
C GLY A 16 -7.51 11.73 -11.03
N GLY A 17 -8.36 10.94 -10.38
CA GLY A 17 -9.38 10.11 -11.03
C GLY A 17 -10.71 10.15 -10.29
N ASP A 18 -11.80 10.31 -11.04
CA ASP A 18 -13.17 10.40 -10.50
C ASP A 18 -13.76 9.03 -10.14
N SER A 19 -13.18 7.95 -10.68
CA SER A 19 -13.57 6.57 -10.38
C SER A 19 -12.31 5.76 -10.06
N LEU A 20 -12.25 5.29 -8.83
CA LEU A 20 -11.22 4.39 -8.33
C LEU A 20 -11.88 3.07 -7.97
N ASP A 21 -11.29 1.97 -8.42
CA ASP A 21 -11.62 0.67 -7.85
C ASP A 21 -10.79 0.47 -6.57
N ILE A 22 -11.46 0.11 -5.48
CA ILE A 22 -10.82 -0.07 -4.17
C ILE A 22 -11.26 -1.41 -3.59
N ALA A 23 -10.27 -2.27 -3.31
CA ALA A 23 -10.47 -3.57 -2.70
C ALA A 23 -9.53 -3.76 -1.50
N PRO A 24 -9.93 -4.49 -0.44
CA PRO A 24 -9.00 -4.90 0.62
C PRO A 24 -7.84 -5.71 0.03
N ALA A 25 -6.60 -5.36 0.37
CA ALA A 25 -5.38 -6.08 -0.02
C ALA A 25 -4.83 -6.95 1.12
N SER A 26 -4.86 -6.42 2.35
CA SER A 26 -4.53 -7.17 3.56
C SER A 26 -5.04 -6.42 4.80
N ALA A 27 -5.50 -7.17 5.80
CA ALA A 27 -5.88 -6.63 7.10
C ALA A 27 -5.04 -7.24 8.25
N ASP A 28 -4.03 -8.06 7.93
CA ASP A 28 -3.33 -8.93 8.90
C ASP A 28 -2.09 -8.26 9.53
N ALA A 29 -2.11 -6.93 9.62
CA ALA A 29 -1.00 -6.14 10.16
C ALA A 29 -1.51 -5.23 11.29
N SER A 30 -1.69 -5.76 12.50
CA SER A 30 -2.06 -4.99 13.69
C SER A 30 -3.31 -4.10 13.47
N PHE A 31 -3.21 -2.79 13.69
CA PHE A 31 -4.28 -1.81 13.47
C PHE A 31 -4.30 -1.23 12.05
N ARG A 32 -3.33 -1.58 11.20
CA ARG A 32 -3.22 -1.09 9.83
C ARG A 32 -4.06 -1.95 8.90
N ARG A 33 -4.70 -1.28 7.95
CA ARG A 33 -5.42 -1.93 6.86
C ARG A 33 -4.81 -1.47 5.55
N TYR A 34 -4.73 -2.38 4.59
CA TYR A 34 -4.23 -2.09 3.26
C TYR A 34 -5.35 -2.29 2.25
N PHE A 35 -5.51 -1.30 1.38
CA PHE A 35 -6.45 -1.32 0.28
C PHE A 35 -5.69 -1.20 -1.03
N ARG A 36 -5.96 -2.10 -1.98
CA ARG A 36 -5.52 -1.92 -3.36
C ARG A 36 -6.44 -0.92 -4.02
N VAL A 37 -5.84 0.05 -4.70
CA VAL A 37 -6.52 1.10 -5.45
C VAL A 37 -6.04 1.05 -6.89
N THR A 38 -6.96 0.81 -7.83
CA THR A 38 -6.66 0.84 -9.25
C THR A 38 -7.08 2.18 -9.84
N ALA A 39 -6.12 2.90 -10.43
CA ALA A 39 -6.34 4.19 -11.07
C ALA A 39 -5.62 4.25 -12.41
N LYS A 40 -6.34 4.59 -13.49
CA LYS A 40 -5.77 4.75 -14.84
C LYS A 40 -4.95 3.53 -15.30
N GLY A 41 -5.41 2.33 -14.95
CA GLY A 41 -4.74 1.06 -15.29
C GLY A 41 -3.48 0.75 -14.49
N ARG A 42 -3.26 1.42 -13.35
CA ARG A 42 -2.14 1.16 -12.43
C ARG A 42 -2.68 0.88 -11.03
N ASP A 43 -2.01 -0.03 -10.34
CA ASP A 43 -2.34 -0.41 -8.96
C ASP A 43 -1.44 0.30 -7.95
N TYR A 44 -2.07 0.68 -6.85
CA TYR A 44 -1.44 1.33 -5.70
C TYR A 44 -1.96 0.67 -4.43
N ILE A 45 -1.21 0.84 -3.34
CA ILE A 45 -1.68 0.44 -2.01
C ILE A 45 -1.93 1.68 -1.18
N VAL A 46 -3.14 1.81 -0.63
CA VAL A 46 -3.41 2.75 0.45
C VAL A 46 -3.30 2.03 1.78
N MET A 47 -2.37 2.49 2.62
CA MET A 47 -2.28 2.08 4.01
C MET A 47 -3.15 3.02 4.86
N ASP A 48 -4.03 2.44 5.65
CA ASP A 48 -4.84 3.09 6.67
C ASP A 48 -4.34 2.70 8.06
N ALA A 49 -3.64 3.61 8.74
CA ALA A 49 -3.16 3.45 10.11
C ALA A 49 -3.74 4.57 10.98
N PRO A 50 -4.89 4.34 11.66
CA PRO A 50 -5.56 5.39 12.41
C PRO A 50 -4.63 6.02 13.47
N PRO A 51 -4.42 7.35 13.49
CA PRO A 51 -3.42 7.99 14.36
C PRO A 51 -3.63 7.79 15.87
N ALA A 52 -4.88 7.53 16.28
CA ALA A 52 -5.21 7.20 17.67
C ALA A 52 -4.66 5.84 18.12
N HIS A 53 -4.31 4.98 17.16
CA HIS A 53 -3.82 3.62 17.40
C HIS A 53 -2.38 3.44 16.93
N GLU A 54 -1.95 4.17 15.89
CA GLU A 54 -0.66 3.90 15.24
C GLU A 54 -0.05 5.11 14.53
N ASP A 55 1.28 5.25 14.62
CA ASP A 55 2.05 6.28 13.97
C ASP A 55 2.66 5.77 12.65
N CYS A 56 2.43 6.50 11.54
CA CYS A 56 3.01 6.17 10.24
C CYS A 56 4.51 6.50 10.13
N ARG A 57 5.07 7.37 10.98
CA ARG A 57 6.45 7.86 10.85
C ARG A 57 7.51 6.75 10.95
N PRO A 58 7.42 5.78 11.89
CA PRO A 58 8.33 4.63 11.91
C PRO A 58 8.28 3.81 10.62
N PHE A 59 7.08 3.60 10.04
CA PHE A 59 6.93 2.90 8.77
C PHE A 59 7.66 3.64 7.65
N ILE A 60 7.43 4.96 7.53
CA ILE A 60 8.08 5.80 6.51
C ILE A 60 9.60 5.76 6.65
N ALA A 61 10.12 5.83 7.87
CA ALA A 61 11.57 5.79 8.12
C ALA A 61 12.18 4.45 7.68
N VAL A 62 11.53 3.33 8.01
CA VAL A 62 11.98 1.99 7.62
C VAL A 62 11.87 1.79 6.10
N ALA A 63 10.78 2.24 5.48
CA ALA A 63 10.60 2.16 4.03
C ALA A 63 11.72 2.93 3.29
N ARG A 64 12.07 4.13 3.76
CA ARG A 64 13.18 4.92 3.21
C ARG A 64 14.53 4.22 3.38
N LEU A 65 14.81 3.66 4.55
CA LEU A 65 16.06 2.94 4.81
C LEU A 65 16.24 1.76 3.84
N PHE A 66 15.17 1.01 3.59
CA PHE A 66 15.22 -0.11 2.64
C PHE A 66 15.34 0.33 1.18
N ASP A 67 14.64 1.39 0.79
CA ASP A 67 14.73 1.97 -0.56
C ASP A 67 16.16 2.50 -0.82
N GLU A 68 16.76 3.21 0.14
CA GLU A 68 18.16 3.68 0.08
C GLU A 68 19.17 2.53 0.01
N ALA A 69 18.84 1.37 0.60
CA ALA A 69 19.65 0.16 0.51
C ALA A 69 19.45 -0.62 -0.81
N GLY A 70 18.62 -0.12 -1.74
CA GLY A 70 18.33 -0.77 -3.01
C GLY A 70 17.42 -1.99 -2.89
N VAL A 71 16.73 -2.16 -1.76
CA VAL A 71 15.78 -3.25 -1.55
C VAL A 71 14.48 -2.92 -2.28
N HIS A 72 13.90 -3.91 -2.93
CA HIS A 72 12.61 -3.76 -3.62
C HIS A 72 11.46 -3.69 -2.59
N VAL A 73 11.12 -2.49 -2.13
CA VAL A 73 10.06 -2.20 -1.14
C VAL A 73 9.01 -1.25 -1.69
N PRO A 74 7.79 -1.20 -1.09
CA PRO A 74 6.79 -0.21 -1.49
C PRO A 74 7.30 1.20 -1.21
N GLN A 75 7.30 2.05 -2.24
CA GLN A 75 7.70 3.45 -2.11
C GLN A 75 6.53 4.31 -1.63
N VAL A 76 6.79 5.27 -0.74
CA VAL A 76 5.78 6.23 -0.27
C VAL A 76 5.61 7.34 -1.29
N LEU A 77 4.48 7.36 -2.00
CA LEU A 77 4.14 8.33 -3.04
C LEU A 77 3.46 9.58 -2.48
N ALA A 78 2.60 9.42 -1.46
CA ALA A 78 1.92 10.51 -0.77
C ALA A 78 1.60 10.12 0.68
N GLN A 79 1.40 11.12 1.55
CA GLN A 79 1.11 10.92 2.96
C GLN A 79 0.11 11.96 3.49
N ASP A 80 -0.82 11.51 4.33
CA ASP A 80 -1.66 12.34 5.18
C ASP A 80 -1.56 11.82 6.62
N LEU A 81 -0.57 12.33 7.35
CA LEU A 81 -0.28 11.88 8.70
C LEU A 81 -1.34 12.31 9.72
N GLN A 82 -2.14 13.33 9.41
CA GLN A 82 -3.23 13.76 10.29
C GLN A 82 -4.38 12.77 10.27
N GLN A 83 -4.65 12.16 9.11
CA GLN A 83 -5.68 11.13 8.97
C GLN A 83 -5.12 9.71 9.10
N GLY A 84 -3.80 9.53 8.98
CA GLY A 84 -3.12 8.24 9.07
C GLY A 84 -3.12 7.48 7.75
N PHE A 85 -3.06 8.17 6.62
CA PHE A 85 -3.05 7.55 5.29
C PHE A 85 -1.69 7.64 4.63
N LEU A 86 -1.24 6.54 4.00
CA LEU A 86 -0.12 6.54 3.06
C LEU A 86 -0.57 5.96 1.73
N LEU A 87 -0.05 6.52 0.64
CA LEU A 87 -0.18 5.98 -0.70
C LEU A 87 1.16 5.39 -1.09
N LEU A 88 1.16 4.12 -1.44
CA LEU A 88 2.34 3.33 -1.72
C LEU A 88 2.29 2.77 -3.15
N THR A 89 3.45 2.50 -3.74
CA THR A 89 3.52 1.63 -4.92
C THR A 89 3.03 0.24 -4.58
N ASP A 90 2.26 -0.39 -5.48
CA ASP A 90 1.96 -1.82 -5.36
C ASP A 90 3.17 -2.63 -5.86
N LEU A 91 3.57 -3.66 -5.13
CA LEU A 91 4.64 -4.59 -5.53
C LEU A 91 4.11 -5.79 -6.35
N GLY A 92 2.80 -5.81 -6.61
CA GLY A 92 2.10 -6.92 -7.24
C GLY A 92 1.80 -8.06 -6.25
N ASN A 93 1.20 -9.14 -6.78
CA ASN A 93 0.85 -10.33 -5.99
C ASN A 93 1.97 -11.37 -5.90
N ALA A 94 3.12 -11.11 -6.53
CA ALA A 94 4.23 -12.05 -6.53
C ALA A 94 4.92 -12.02 -5.17
N THR A 95 4.43 -12.85 -4.24
CA THR A 95 5.19 -13.12 -3.03
C THR A 95 6.49 -13.82 -3.42
N TYR A 96 7.57 -13.58 -2.66
CA TYR A 96 8.85 -14.28 -2.86
C TYR A 96 8.67 -15.81 -2.85
N LEU A 97 7.68 -16.30 -2.08
CA LEU A 97 7.27 -17.70 -2.01
C LEU A 97 6.67 -18.20 -3.33
N SER A 98 5.85 -17.41 -4.01
CA SER A 98 5.28 -17.73 -5.32
C SER A 98 6.38 -17.82 -6.40
N ALA A 99 7.33 -16.89 -6.39
CA ALA A 99 8.44 -16.87 -7.36
C ALA A 99 9.41 -18.06 -7.17
N LEU A 100 9.66 -18.47 -5.92
CA LEU A 100 10.48 -19.65 -5.63
C LEU A 100 9.79 -20.96 -6.05
N ASN A 101 8.46 -21.04 -5.92
CA ASN A 101 7.70 -22.22 -6.37
C ASN A 101 7.64 -22.34 -7.90
N GLU A 102 7.51 -21.24 -8.65
CA GLU A 102 7.61 -21.28 -10.11
C GLU A 102 9.01 -21.71 -10.59
N ALA A 103 10.07 -21.25 -9.93
CA ALA A 103 11.44 -21.68 -10.23
C ALA A 103 11.69 -23.17 -9.94
N ALA A 104 10.96 -23.76 -8.98
CA ALA A 104 11.00 -25.19 -8.70
C ALA A 104 10.18 -26.03 -9.69
N LEU A 105 9.09 -25.49 -10.24
CA LEU A 105 8.22 -26.16 -11.21
C LEU A 105 8.78 -26.14 -12.64
N ASN A 106 9.59 -25.13 -12.99
CA ASN A 106 10.22 -25.01 -14.31
C ASN A 106 11.54 -25.81 -14.47
N GLN A 107 11.88 -26.69 -13.51
CA GLN A 107 13.02 -27.62 -13.59
C GLN A 107 12.59 -29.09 -13.75
N GLY A 108 11.35 -29.35 -14.19
CA GLY A 108 10.83 -30.68 -14.48
C GLY A 108 10.87 -31.04 -15.96
#